data_AF-A0A0D8FWZ0-F1
#
_entry.id   AF-A0A0D8FWZ0-F1
#
_cell.length_a   1.000
_cell.length_b   1.000
_cell.length_c   1.000
_cell.angle_alpha   90.00
_cell.angle_beta   90.00
_cell.angle_gamma   90.00
#
_symmetry.space_group_name_H-M   'P 1'
#
loop_
_entity.id
_entity.type
_entity.pdbx_description
1 polymer ?
#
loop_
_entity_poly.entity_id
_entity_poly.type
_entity_poly.pdbx_seq_one_letter_code
_entity_poly.pdbx_strand_id
1 'polypeptide(L)'
;MASAPIRHGLIRVPFIGQQHGIYWLRLYAIDTSSFVVIVTEVPGNPGPSITNGISLIFKFICREYQLDPAHVIFFEVWPLGVFQNQKAQYRRVAFFPSLAWEDVTLKQIENMGLY
;
A
#
# COMPACT_ATOMS: atom_id res chain seq x y z
N MET A 1 6.15 -8.65 -19.80
CA MET A 1 6.51 -9.75 -18.89
C MET A 1 6.32 -9.23 -17.49
N ALA A 2 5.48 -9.88 -16.69
CA ALA A 2 5.23 -9.49 -15.30
C ALA A 2 6.51 -9.63 -14.47
N SER A 3 6.85 -8.63 -13.65
CA SER A 3 7.91 -8.80 -12.68
C SER A 3 7.36 -9.51 -11.44
N ALA A 4 8.08 -10.53 -10.95
CA ALA A 4 7.76 -11.12 -9.66
C ALA A 4 7.90 -10.04 -8.56
N PRO A 5 7.05 -10.04 -7.52
CA PRO A 5 7.16 -9.07 -6.45
C PRO A 5 8.49 -9.22 -5.71
N ILE A 6 9.17 -8.10 -5.44
CA ILE A 6 10.34 -8.03 -4.55
C ILE A 6 9.94 -8.48 -3.14
N ARG A 7 8.73 -8.10 -2.72
CA ARG A 7 8.15 -8.51 -1.44
C ARG A 7 6.67 -8.81 -1.61
N HIS A 8 6.25 -9.93 -1.05
CA HIS A 8 4.85 -10.32 -0.95
C HIS A 8 4.59 -10.95 0.43
N GLY A 9 3.80 -10.30 1.27
CA GLY A 9 3.37 -10.88 2.54
C GLY A 9 3.06 -9.83 3.62
N LEU A 10 2.85 -10.30 4.84
CA LEU A 10 2.56 -9.44 5.97
C LEU A 10 3.77 -8.58 6.37
N ILE A 11 3.48 -7.33 6.72
CA ILE A 11 4.40 -6.40 7.37
C ILE A 11 3.79 -5.90 8.69
N ARG A 12 4.67 -5.63 9.66
CA ARG A 12 4.31 -5.04 10.95
C ARG A 12 4.86 -3.63 11.01
N VAL A 13 3.98 -2.63 11.06
CA VAL A 13 4.35 -1.21 11.10
C VAL A 13 4.24 -0.70 12.54
N PRO A 14 5.32 -0.18 13.13
CA PRO A 14 5.28 0.39 14.47
C PRO A 14 4.57 1.76 14.46
N PHE A 15 3.68 1.96 15.43
CA PHE A 15 3.02 3.25 15.71
C PHE A 15 3.33 3.66 17.15
N ILE A 16 3.83 4.89 17.35
CA ILE A 16 4.21 5.37 18.68
C ILE A 16 2.95 5.54 19.54
N GLY A 17 2.93 4.90 20.72
CA GLY A 17 1.82 4.99 21.66
C GLY A 17 0.57 4.20 21.28
N GLN A 18 0.64 3.32 20.27
CA GLN A 18 -0.46 2.48 19.81
C GLN A 18 0.02 1.05 19.52
N GLN A 19 -0.91 0.11 19.33
CA GLN A 19 -0.57 -1.22 18.86
C GLN A 19 0.02 -1.13 17.44
N HIS A 20 0.97 -2.03 17.14
CA HIS A 20 1.58 -2.06 15.81
C HIS A 20 0.54 -2.50 14.78
N GLY A 21 0.48 -1.82 13.64
CA GLY A 21 -0.41 -2.21 12.55
C GLY A 21 0.14 -3.41 11.79
N ILE A 22 -0.76 -4.26 11.32
CA ILE A 22 -0.42 -5.41 10.45
C ILE A 22 -1.11 -5.20 9.12
N TYR A 23 -0.33 -5.20 8.04
CA TYR A 23 -0.83 -4.97 6.69
C TYR A 23 -0.23 -5.98 5.71
N TRP A 24 -0.94 -6.26 4.61
CA TRP A 24 -0.41 -7.09 3.54
C TRP A 24 0.29 -6.22 2.49
N LEU A 25 1.59 -6.44 2.29
CA LEU A 25 2.41 -5.71 1.33
C LEU A 25 2.64 -6.53 0.05
N ARG A 26 2.45 -5.88 -1.10
CA ARG A 26 3.05 -6.28 -2.37
C ARG A 26 3.91 -5.13 -2.89
N LEU A 27 5.19 -5.40 -3.13
CA LEU A 27 6.17 -4.44 -3.65
C LEU A 27 6.76 -4.98 -4.94
N TYR A 28 6.78 -4.15 -5.97
CA TYR A 28 7.30 -4.47 -7.29
C TYR A 28 8.27 -3.39 -7.75
N ALA A 29 9.35 -3.78 -8.42
CA ALA A 29 10.13 -2.87 -9.24
C ALA A 29 9.52 -2.81 -10.64
N ILE A 30 9.31 -1.59 -11.13
CA ILE A 30 8.98 -1.31 -12.53
C ILE A 30 10.29 -1.23 -13.33
N ASP A 31 11.26 -0.49 -12.78
CA ASP A 31 12.60 -0.31 -13.32
C ASP A 31 13.60 -0.20 -12.15
N THR A 32 14.83 0.26 -12.43
CA THR A 32 15.90 0.39 -11.42
C THR A 32 15.61 1.41 -10.32
N SER A 33 14.67 2.32 -10.54
CA SER A 33 14.37 3.47 -9.67
C SER A 33 12.90 3.61 -9.28
N SER A 34 11.98 3.05 -10.08
CA SER A 34 10.54 3.20 -9.91
C SER A 34 9.90 1.95 -9.31
N PHE A 35 9.04 2.15 -8.32
CA PHE A 35 8.43 1.06 -7.57
C PHE A 35 6.92 1.20 -7.47
N VAL A 36 6.21 0.07 -7.49
CA VAL A 36 4.80 0.01 -7.10
C VAL A 36 4.67 -0.63 -5.73
N VAL A 37 4.00 0.07 -4.82
CA VAL A 37 3.66 -0.40 -3.49
C VAL A 37 2.16 -0.57 -3.41
N ILE A 38 1.70 -1.78 -3.12
CA ILE A 38 0.30 -2.04 -2.80
C ILE A 38 0.24 -2.51 -1.36
N VAL A 39 -0.48 -1.77 -0.53
CA VAL A 39 -0.78 -2.16 0.84
C VAL A 39 -2.26 -2.49 0.93
N THR A 40 -2.57 -3.66 1.48
CA THR A 40 -3.94 -4.11 1.69
C THR A 40 -4.22 -4.19 3.18
N GLU A 41 -5.36 -3.63 3.60
CA GLU A 41 -5.87 -3.76 4.97
C GLU A 41 -6.08 -5.24 5.32
N VAL A 42 -5.83 -5.59 6.58
CA VAL A 42 -6.02 -6.96 7.06
C VAL A 42 -7.17 -6.97 8.08
N PRO A 43 -8.15 -7.89 7.96
CA PRO A 43 -9.19 -8.03 8.97
C PRO A 43 -8.60 -8.27 10.37
N GLY A 44 -9.08 -7.51 11.36
CA GLY A 44 -8.58 -7.58 12.74
C GLY A 44 -7.22 -6.91 12.95
N ASN A 45 -6.77 -6.04 12.03
CA ASN A 45 -5.58 -5.21 12.22
C ASN A 45 -5.68 -4.44 13.55
N PRO A 46 -4.73 -4.66 14.50
CA PRO A 46 -4.77 -4.03 15.82
C PRO A 46 -4.33 -2.55 15.81
N GLY A 47 -3.65 -2.11 14.75
CA GLY A 47 -3.20 -0.72 14.60
C GLY A 47 -4.24 0.16 13.92
N PRO A 48 -3.84 1.38 13.49
CA PRO A 48 -4.67 2.23 12.67
C PRO A 48 -5.11 1.53 11.40
N SER A 49 -6.30 1.88 10.90
CA SER A 49 -6.68 1.53 9.54
C SER A 49 -5.64 2.03 8.54
N ILE A 50 -5.51 1.36 7.41
CA ILE A 50 -4.58 1.68 6.35
C ILE A 50 -4.72 3.15 5.92
N THR A 51 -5.95 3.65 5.77
CA THR A 51 -6.24 5.05 5.42
C THR A 51 -5.71 6.01 6.48
N ASN A 52 -5.93 5.72 7.76
CA ASN A 52 -5.52 6.60 8.85
C ASN A 52 -4.01 6.54 9.11
N GLY A 53 -3.41 5.37 8.92
CA GLY A 53 -1.97 5.13 9.10
C GLY A 53 -1.12 5.44 7.85
N ILE A 54 -1.74 5.83 6.73
CA ILE A 54 -1.15 5.76 5.40
C ILE A 54 0.22 6.44 5.28
N SER A 55 0.38 7.61 5.90
CA SER A 55 1.63 8.38 5.86
C SER A 55 2.76 7.70 6.63
N LEU A 56 2.46 7.05 7.75
CA LEU A 56 3.45 6.33 8.56
C LEU A 56 3.80 4.99 7.90
N ILE A 57 2.81 4.30 7.33
CA ILE A 57 3.02 3.08 6.55
C ILE A 57 3.93 3.37 5.36
N PHE A 58 3.66 4.43 4.60
CA PHE A 58 4.49 4.85 3.47
C PHE A 58 5.93 5.15 3.87
N LYS A 59 6.12 5.99 4.91
CA LYS A 59 7.46 6.31 5.43
C LYS A 59 8.19 5.06 5.93
N PHE A 60 7.49 4.15 6.60
CA PHE A 60 8.05 2.89 7.07
C PHE A 60 8.55 2.05 5.89
N ILE A 61 7.71 1.85 4.87
CA ILE A 61 8.06 1.05 3.69
C ILE A 61 9.23 1.69 2.94
N CYS A 62 9.21 2.99 2.67
CA CYS A 62 10.32 3.64 1.97
C CYS A 62 11.64 3.50 2.74
N ARG A 63 11.61 3.63 4.07
CA ARG A 63 12.80 3.44 4.90
C ARG A 63 13.28 1.98 4.91
N GLU A 64 12.37 1.03 5.13
CA GLU A 64 12.69 -0.38 5.29
C GLU A 64 13.28 -0.98 4.00
N TYR A 65 12.74 -0.58 2.85
CA TYR A 65 13.15 -1.07 1.54
C TYR A 65 14.06 -0.09 0.78
N GLN A 66 14.53 0.97 1.43
CA GLN A 66 15.41 2.00 0.87
C GLN A 66 14.90 2.59 -0.46
N LEU A 67 13.60 2.87 -0.54
CA LEU A 67 12.94 3.42 -1.72
C LEU A 67 13.02 4.95 -1.68
N ASP A 68 13.21 5.57 -2.85
CA ASP A 68 13.01 7.01 -3.00
C ASP A 68 11.50 7.31 -3.03
N PRO A 69 10.94 8.08 -2.06
CA PRO A 69 9.54 8.43 -2.02
C PRO A 69 9.01 9.10 -3.30
N ALA A 70 9.86 9.82 -4.05
CA ALA A 70 9.47 10.50 -5.28
C ALA A 70 9.19 9.53 -6.44
N HIS A 71 9.72 8.31 -6.36
CA HIS A 71 9.61 7.28 -7.39
C HIS A 71 8.70 6.11 -6.99
N VAL A 72 7.89 6.27 -5.93
CA VAL A 72 6.93 5.26 -5.48
C VAL A 72 5.52 5.59 -5.94
N ILE A 73 4.90 4.66 -6.67
CA ILE A 73 3.46 4.65 -6.90
C ILE A 73 2.82 3.83 -5.79
N PHE A 74 2.05 4.48 -4.92
CA PHE A 74 1.45 3.84 -3.76
C PHE A 74 -0.05 3.61 -3.96
N PHE A 75 -0.49 2.40 -3.64
CA PHE A 75 -1.88 2.01 -3.61
C PHE A 75 -2.25 1.50 -2.22
N GLU A 76 -3.39 1.95 -1.71
CA GLU A 76 -4.08 1.28 -0.63
C GLU A 76 -5.26 0.48 -1.17
N VAL A 77 -5.53 -0.65 -0.51
CA VAL A 77 -6.62 -1.55 -0.87
C VAL A 77 -7.39 -1.92 0.38
N TRP A 78 -8.69 -1.67 0.34
CA TRP A 78 -9.64 -2.21 1.29
C TRP A 78 -10.26 -3.47 0.71
N PRO A 79 -10.05 -4.66 1.30
CA PRO A 79 -10.62 -5.88 0.78
C PRO A 79 -12.14 -5.91 0.95
N LEU A 80 -12.79 -6.76 0.14
CA LEU A 80 -14.23 -7.00 0.20
C LEU A 80 -14.65 -7.44 1.60
N GLY A 81 -15.76 -6.90 2.10
CA GLY A 81 -16.41 -7.41 3.32
C GLY A 81 -15.78 -6.98 4.65
N VAL A 82 -14.81 -6.07 4.66
CA VAL A 82 -14.28 -5.48 5.90
C VAL A 82 -15.32 -4.60 6.60
N PHE A 83 -16.12 -3.87 5.82
CA PHE A 83 -17.34 -3.22 6.29
C PHE A 83 -18.53 -3.86 5.55
N GLN A 84 -19.56 -4.23 6.29
CA GLN A 84 -20.73 -4.99 5.82
C GLN A 84 -21.17 -4.57 4.40
N ASN A 85 -21.12 -5.51 3.44
CA ASN A 85 -21.54 -5.35 2.04
C ASN A 85 -20.79 -4.30 1.19
N GLN A 86 -19.62 -3.82 1.61
CA GLN A 86 -18.83 -2.92 0.78
C GLN A 86 -17.97 -3.68 -0.23
N LYS A 87 -18.02 -3.22 -1.49
CA LYS A 87 -17.10 -3.63 -2.56
C LYS A 87 -15.65 -3.32 -2.14
N ALA A 88 -14.70 -4.11 -2.64
CA ALA A 88 -13.29 -3.78 -2.48
C ALA A 88 -13.01 -2.37 -3.04
N GLN A 89 -12.25 -1.56 -2.29
CA GLN A 89 -11.86 -0.22 -2.70
C GLN A 89 -10.37 -0.22 -3.01
N TYR A 90 -10.00 0.44 -4.10
CA TYR A 90 -8.63 0.56 -4.55
C TYR A 90 -8.37 2.04 -4.76
N ARG A 91 -7.37 2.58 -4.09
CA ARG A 91 -7.04 4.01 -4.20
C ARG A 91 -5.56 4.19 -4.42
N ARG A 92 -5.22 5.00 -5.42
CA ARG A 92 -3.87 5.55 -5.54
C ARG A 92 -3.73 6.67 -4.52
N VAL A 93 -2.61 6.68 -3.81
CA VAL A 93 -2.31 7.70 -2.81
C VAL A 93 -1.17 8.57 -3.32
N ALA A 94 -1.43 9.88 -3.43
CA ALA A 94 -0.40 10.87 -3.66
C ALA A 94 -0.01 11.50 -2.32
N PHE A 95 1.29 11.57 -2.02
CA PHE A 95 1.81 12.18 -0.79
C PHE A 95 2.35 13.60 -1.01
N PHE A 96 2.53 14.02 -2.27
CA PHE A 96 3.07 15.32 -2.66
C PHE A 96 2.25 15.90 -3.82
N PRO A 97 2.00 17.22 -3.86
CA PRO A 97 2.34 18.24 -2.87
C PRO A 97 1.48 18.18 -1.59
N SER A 98 0.38 17.44 -1.62
CA SER A 98 -0.48 17.19 -0.48
C SER A 98 -1.00 15.75 -0.52
N LEU A 99 -1.49 15.27 0.62
CA LEU A 99 -2.08 13.93 0.71
C LEU A 99 -3.42 13.91 -0.03
N ALA A 100 -3.53 13.06 -1.06
CA ALA A 100 -4.73 12.90 -1.86
C ALA A 100 -4.95 11.43 -2.24
N TRP A 101 -6.23 11.08 -2.44
CA TRP A 101 -6.65 9.76 -2.88
C TRP A 101 -7.36 9.88 -4.22
N GLU A 102 -7.05 8.97 -5.12
CA GLU A 102 -7.71 8.80 -6.41
C GLU A 102 -8.26 7.38 -6.47
N ASP A 103 -9.57 7.23 -6.67
CA ASP A 103 -10.19 5.93 -6.86
C ASP A 103 -9.70 5.32 -8.18
N VAL A 104 -9.26 4.07 -8.10
CA VAL A 104 -8.79 3.30 -9.27
C VAL A 104 -9.49 1.95 -9.32
N THR A 105 -9.38 1.28 -10.45
CA THR A 105 -9.84 -0.10 -10.62
C THR A 105 -8.71 -1.09 -10.39
N LEU A 106 -9.06 -2.32 -10.03
CA LEU A 106 -8.09 -3.42 -9.98
C LEU A 106 -7.32 -3.54 -11.31
N LYS A 107 -8.03 -3.47 -12.44
CA LYS A 107 -7.42 -3.52 -13.78
C LYS A 107 -6.37 -2.43 -14.01
N GLN A 108 -6.60 -1.22 -13.50
CA GLN A 108 -5.60 -0.15 -13.59
C GLN A 108 -4.34 -0.46 -12.79
N ILE A 109 -4.47 -1.08 -11.62
CA ILE A 109 -3.32 -1.55 -10.81
C ILE A 109 -2.58 -2.68 -11.56
N GLU A 110 -3.32 -3.64 -12.13
CA GLU A 110 -2.75 -4.76 -12.88
C GLU A 110 -1.99 -4.30 -14.14
N ASN A 111 -2.54 -3.33 -14.87
CA ASN A 111 -1.95 -2.75 -16.07
C ASN A 111 -0.62 -2.01 -15.81
N MET A 112 -0.27 -1.72 -14.54
CA MET A 112 1.06 -1.17 -14.20
C MET A 112 2.17 -2.25 -14.22
N GLY A 113 1.91 -3.39 -14.88
CA GLY A 113 2.89 -4.45 -15.12
C GLY A 113 2.97 -5.49 -14.01
N LEU A 114 1.90 -5.63 -13.21
CA LEU A 114 1.92 -6.39 -11.96
C LEU A 114 1.42 -7.84 -12.06
N TYR A 115 1.11 -8.33 -13.27
CA TYR A 115 0.66 -9.71 -13.54
C TYR A 115 1.09 -10.20 -14.92
#